data_AF-A0A414PFI8-F1
#
_entry.id   AF-A0A414PFI8-F1
#
_cell.length_a   1.000
_cell.length_b   1.000
_cell.length_c   1.000
_cell.angle_alpha   90.00
_cell.angle_beta   90.00
_cell.angle_gamma   90.00
#
_symmetry.space_group_name_H-M   'P 1'
#
loop_
_entity.id
_entity.type
_entity.pdbx_description
1 polymer ?
#
loop_
_entity_poly.entity_id
_entity_poly.type
_entity_poly.pdbx_seq_one_letter_code
_entity_poly.pdbx_strand_id
1 'polypeptide(L)'
;YGYIQNTNYGIDVLGLKGCYLKEAEEGQSYKFVLQISKSEYPETTRHIQNAIKKGHPDVVTISRKGATDRRKEAIANTKTKKGRDRDEWPMAMFKEGGSGADIEYILPSDNRGAGSSIRAALSGCNDGDTIKIEIIK
;
A
#
# COMPACT_ATOMS: atom_id res chain seq x y z
N TYR A 1 7.56 -19.29 -31.97
CA TYR A 1 6.93 -17.98 -31.74
C TYR A 1 6.17 -18.02 -30.41
N GLY A 2 6.88 -17.88 -29.30
CA GLY A 2 6.27 -17.78 -27.97
C GLY A 2 6.27 -16.32 -27.57
N TYR A 3 5.09 -15.72 -27.46
CA TYR A 3 4.94 -14.34 -26.99
C TYR A 3 5.42 -14.25 -25.54
N ILE A 4 6.58 -13.64 -25.32
CA ILE A 4 6.94 -13.08 -24.02
C ILE A 4 6.16 -11.77 -23.92
N GLN A 5 4.97 -11.83 -23.34
CA GLN A 5 4.29 -10.63 -22.88
C GLN A 5 5.08 -10.12 -21.66
N ASN A 6 6.11 -9.31 -21.92
CA ASN A 6 6.72 -8.45 -20.91
C ASN A 6 5.67 -7.42 -20.50
N THR A 7 4.75 -7.79 -19.61
CA THR A 7 3.79 -6.89 -18.99
C THR A 7 4.48 -6.11 -17.87
N ASN A 8 5.53 -5.37 -18.22
CA ASN A 8 5.81 -4.14 -17.52
C ASN A 8 4.59 -3.24 -17.77
N TYR A 9 3.54 -3.37 -16.95
CA TYR A 9 2.47 -2.38 -16.87
C TYR A 9 3.02 -1.11 -16.18
N GLY A 10 4.06 -0.54 -16.78
CA GLY A 10 4.44 0.86 -16.63
C GLY A 10 3.68 1.65 -17.67
N ILE A 11 2.36 1.70 -17.57
CA ILE A 11 1.60 2.73 -18.30
C ILE A 11 1.00 3.66 -17.26
N ASP A 12 1.78 4.68 -16.92
CA ASP A 12 1.27 5.87 -16.28
C ASP A 12 0.47 6.70 -17.31
N VAL A 13 -0.79 6.32 -17.55
CA VAL A 13 -1.72 7.09 -18.40
C VAL A 13 -2.37 8.25 -17.62
N LEU A 14 -2.19 8.32 -16.29
CA LEU A 14 -3.01 9.14 -15.40
C LEU A 14 -2.22 10.13 -14.50
N GLY A 15 -0.89 10.14 -14.54
CA GLY A 15 -0.04 10.95 -13.65
C GLY A 15 0.23 10.31 -12.27
N LEU A 16 0.33 8.98 -12.22
CA LEU A 16 0.49 8.12 -11.05
C LEU A 16 1.98 7.96 -10.69
N LYS A 17 2.55 8.98 -10.06
CA LYS A 17 3.95 8.93 -9.63
C LYS A 17 4.18 7.91 -8.51
N GLY A 18 5.31 7.21 -8.56
CA GLY A 18 5.89 6.56 -7.40
C GLY A 18 5.27 5.25 -6.91
N CYS A 19 4.36 4.61 -7.65
CA CYS A 19 3.85 3.26 -7.34
C CYS A 19 3.89 2.36 -8.59
N TYR A 20 4.57 1.22 -8.50
CA TYR A 20 4.78 0.31 -9.63
C TYR A 20 4.42 -1.11 -9.23
N LEU A 21 3.51 -1.74 -9.97
CA LEU A 21 3.08 -3.11 -9.73
C LEU A 21 3.76 -4.06 -10.73
N LYS A 22 4.31 -5.17 -10.23
CA LYS A 22 4.82 -6.27 -11.04
C LYS A 22 4.30 -7.60 -10.53
N GLU A 23 4.16 -8.59 -11.41
CA GLU A 23 3.92 -9.97 -10.99
C GLU A 23 5.13 -10.52 -10.24
N ALA A 24 4.87 -11.37 -9.26
CA ALA A 24 5.92 -12.07 -8.54
C ALA A 24 6.53 -13.18 -9.42
N GLU A 25 7.79 -13.53 -9.15
CA GLU A 25 8.43 -14.67 -9.79
C GLU A 25 7.76 -15.99 -9.39
N GLU A 26 7.91 -17.02 -10.22
CA GLU A 26 7.33 -18.33 -9.95
C GLU A 26 7.85 -18.92 -8.63
N GLY A 27 6.94 -19.51 -7.84
CA GLY A 27 7.26 -20.10 -6.53
C GLY A 27 7.23 -19.15 -5.34
N GLN A 28 6.91 -17.87 -5.52
CA GLN A 28 6.71 -16.94 -4.41
C GLN A 28 5.38 -17.18 -3.69
N SER A 29 5.34 -16.90 -2.38
CA SER A 29 4.12 -17.01 -1.56
C SER A 29 3.13 -15.84 -1.77
N TYR A 30 3.51 -14.85 -2.58
CA TYR A 30 2.71 -13.68 -2.94
C TYR A 30 2.59 -13.56 -4.45
N LYS A 31 1.51 -12.97 -4.94
CA LYS A 31 1.20 -12.89 -6.36
C LYS A 31 1.81 -11.68 -7.06
N PHE A 32 1.86 -10.54 -6.37
CA PHE A 32 2.41 -9.31 -6.92
C PHE A 32 3.40 -8.66 -5.96
N VAL A 33 4.25 -7.80 -6.50
CA VAL A 33 5.09 -6.87 -5.76
C VAL A 33 4.69 -5.45 -6.11
N LEU A 34 4.34 -4.67 -5.10
CA LEU A 34 4.08 -3.23 -5.22
C LEU A 34 5.30 -2.47 -4.72
N GLN A 35 5.97 -1.80 -5.65
CA GLN A 35 7.10 -0.92 -5.36
C GLN A 35 6.60 0.50 -5.12
N ILE A 36 7.00 1.12 -4.00
CA ILE A 36 6.62 2.48 -3.62
C ILE A 36 7.87 3.35 -3.52
N SER A 37 7.89 4.47 -4.24
CA SER A 37 9.01 5.41 -4.26
C SER A 37 9.06 6.23 -2.98
N LYS A 38 10.19 6.13 -2.29
CA LYS A 38 10.52 6.96 -1.14
C LYS A 38 10.72 8.42 -1.52
N SER A 39 11.20 8.71 -2.72
CA SER A 39 11.37 10.09 -3.19
C SER A 39 10.03 10.80 -3.40
N GLU A 40 9.00 10.08 -3.86
CA GLU A 40 7.66 10.65 -4.06
C GLU A 40 6.84 10.70 -2.76
N TYR A 41 6.92 9.66 -1.91
CA TYR A 41 6.14 9.55 -0.67
C TYR A 41 7.04 9.29 0.56
N PRO A 42 7.90 10.24 0.94
CA PRO A 42 8.90 10.02 1.99
C PRO A 42 8.32 9.77 3.38
N GLU A 43 7.19 10.38 3.75
CA GLU A 43 6.59 10.14 5.08
C GLU A 43 5.82 8.82 5.11
N THR A 44 4.99 8.51 4.10
CA THR A 44 4.28 7.21 4.03
C THR A 44 5.25 6.03 3.96
N THR A 45 6.26 6.08 3.09
CA THR A 45 7.22 4.95 2.97
C THR A 45 8.02 4.75 4.26
N ARG A 46 8.39 5.83 4.96
CA ARG A 46 9.03 5.77 6.28
C ARG A 46 8.13 5.09 7.31
N HIS A 47 6.84 5.43 7.33
CA HIS A 47 5.86 4.81 8.22
C HIS A 47 5.75 3.30 7.94
N ILE A 48 5.54 2.90 6.68
CA ILE A 48 5.46 1.50 6.27
C ILE A 48 6.71 0.72 6.69
N GLN A 49 7.92 1.25 6.44
CA GLN A 49 9.17 0.60 6.85
C GLN A 49 9.28 0.42 8.36
N ASN A 50 8.85 1.40 9.14
CA ASN A 50 8.89 1.34 10.59
C ASN A 50 7.85 0.34 11.14
N ALA A 51 6.64 0.32 10.58
CA ALA A 51 5.62 -0.64 10.94
C ALA A 51 6.08 -2.08 10.65
N ILE A 52 6.69 -2.34 9.48
CA ILE A 52 7.26 -3.65 9.16
C ILE A 52 8.35 -4.05 10.16
N LYS A 53 9.24 -3.13 10.53
CA LYS A 53 10.27 -3.37 11.57
C LYS A 53 9.66 -3.68 12.95
N LYS A 54 8.47 -3.17 13.25
CA LYS A 54 7.71 -3.47 14.48
C LYS A 54 6.96 -4.82 14.40
N GLY A 55 7.04 -5.53 13.28
CA GLY A 55 6.40 -6.84 13.09
C GLY A 55 5.07 -6.81 12.35
N HIS A 56 4.65 -5.66 11.82
CA HIS A 56 3.50 -5.62 10.90
C HIS A 56 3.88 -6.29 9.56
N PRO A 57 2.90 -6.89 8.86
CA PRO A 57 3.20 -7.65 7.66
C PRO A 57 3.72 -6.77 6.53
N ASP A 58 4.66 -7.33 5.77
CA ASP A 58 5.16 -6.76 4.51
C ASP A 58 4.56 -7.44 3.26
N VAL A 59 3.80 -8.52 3.46
CA VAL A 59 2.91 -9.15 2.48
C VAL A 59 1.48 -8.98 2.98
N VAL A 60 0.64 -8.37 2.16
CA VAL A 60 -0.75 -8.02 2.50
C VAL A 60 -1.72 -8.56 1.47
N THR A 61 -2.95 -8.86 1.89
CA THR A 61 -3.97 -9.46 1.03
C THR A 61 -5.04 -8.45 0.71
N ILE A 62 -5.35 -8.22 -0.56
CA ILE A 62 -6.40 -7.28 -0.96
C ILE A 62 -7.75 -7.77 -0.44
N SER A 63 -8.45 -6.91 0.30
CA SER A 63 -9.81 -7.15 0.76
C SER A 63 -10.56 -5.81 0.81
N ARG A 64 -11.14 -5.42 -0.32
CA ARG A 64 -11.76 -4.08 -0.44
C ARG A 64 -13.06 -4.00 0.35
N LYS A 65 -13.83 -5.09 0.40
CA LYS A 65 -15.00 -5.19 1.27
C LYS A 65 -14.56 -5.07 2.74
N GLY A 66 -15.22 -4.20 3.49
CA GLY A 66 -14.92 -3.96 4.92
C GLY A 66 -13.83 -2.92 5.19
N ALA A 67 -13.25 -2.28 4.17
CA ALA A 67 -12.19 -1.28 4.36
C ALA A 67 -12.64 -0.07 5.22
N THR A 68 -13.91 0.33 5.11
CA THR A 68 -14.46 1.41 5.94
C THR A 68 -14.46 1.03 7.42
N ASP A 69 -14.78 -0.21 7.76
CA ASP A 69 -14.88 -0.65 9.16
C ASP A 69 -13.48 -0.89 9.74
N ARG A 70 -12.57 -1.52 8.99
CA ARG A 70 -11.14 -1.60 9.37
C ARG A 70 -10.57 -0.22 9.66
N ARG A 71 -10.83 0.77 8.80
CA ARG A 71 -10.35 2.14 9.05
C ARG A 71 -10.88 2.72 10.37
N LYS A 72 -12.17 2.50 10.67
CA LYS A 72 -12.74 2.93 11.95
C LYS A 72 -12.05 2.25 13.13
N GLU A 73 -11.81 0.94 13.03
CA GLU A 73 -11.13 0.14 14.06
C GLU A 73 -9.69 0.63 14.28
N ALA A 74 -8.93 0.83 13.20
CA ALA A 74 -7.53 1.27 13.24
C ALA A 74 -7.37 2.61 13.97
N ILE A 75 -8.28 3.56 13.73
CA ILE A 75 -8.16 4.94 14.24
C ILE A 75 -9.03 5.23 15.47
N ALA A 76 -9.76 4.24 15.99
CA ALA A 76 -10.78 4.42 17.04
C ALA A 76 -10.25 5.18 18.27
N ASN A 77 -9.01 4.88 18.69
CA ASN A 77 -8.39 5.45 19.89
C ASN A 77 -7.34 6.53 19.58
N THR A 78 -7.21 6.95 18.33
CA THR A 78 -6.19 7.91 17.91
C THR A 78 -6.84 9.24 17.59
N LYS A 79 -6.59 10.27 18.40
CA LYS A 79 -7.16 11.61 18.18
C LYS A 79 -6.71 12.20 16.84
N THR A 80 -7.50 13.11 16.28
CA THR A 80 -7.04 13.89 15.12
C THR A 80 -5.98 14.90 15.54
N LYS A 81 -5.09 15.27 14.60
CA LYS A 81 -4.06 16.30 14.80
C LYS A 81 -4.15 17.31 13.67
N LYS A 82 -4.29 18.60 14.00
CA LYS A 82 -4.42 19.66 12.99
C LYS A 82 -3.24 19.63 12.02
N GLY A 83 -3.52 19.64 10.72
CA GLY A 83 -2.51 19.64 9.66
C GLY A 83 -1.82 18.29 9.42
N ARG A 84 -2.32 17.19 9.99
CA ARG A 84 -1.79 15.84 9.77
C ARG A 84 -2.92 14.86 9.53
N ASP A 85 -2.68 13.91 8.64
CA ASP A 85 -3.56 12.74 8.50
C ASP A 85 -3.04 11.61 9.41
N ARG A 86 -3.93 10.67 9.77
CA ARG A 86 -3.57 9.42 10.45
C ARG A 86 -3.37 8.38 9.36
N ASP A 87 -2.12 8.06 9.04
CA ASP A 87 -1.79 6.96 8.15
C ASP A 87 -1.79 5.64 8.92
N GLU A 88 -2.13 4.55 8.25
CA GLU A 88 -2.37 3.23 8.86
C GLU A 88 -1.61 2.14 8.11
N TRP A 89 -0.78 1.37 8.81
CA TRP A 89 -0.13 0.18 8.27
C TRP A 89 -0.39 -1.06 9.14
N PRO A 90 -0.99 -2.13 8.60
CA PRO A 90 -1.44 -2.29 7.21
C PRO A 90 -2.65 -1.42 6.87
N MET A 91 -2.73 -0.98 5.60
CA MET A 91 -3.83 -0.15 5.12
C MET A 91 -5.18 -0.86 5.25
N ALA A 92 -6.25 -0.12 5.52
CA ALA A 92 -7.58 -0.72 5.68
C ALA A 92 -8.13 -1.44 4.44
N MET A 93 -7.57 -1.23 3.24
CA MET A 93 -7.94 -1.97 2.03
C MET A 93 -7.37 -3.40 1.98
N PHE A 94 -6.48 -3.74 2.91
CA PHE A 94 -5.94 -5.08 3.08
C PHE A 94 -6.66 -5.82 4.21
N LYS A 95 -6.62 -7.15 4.15
CA LYS A 95 -7.22 -8.03 5.15
C LYS A 95 -6.56 -7.86 6.53
N GLU A 96 -5.26 -7.58 6.53
CA GLU A 96 -4.41 -7.42 7.72
C GLU A 96 -4.50 -6.03 8.35
N GLY A 97 -5.23 -5.09 7.72
CA GLY A 97 -5.50 -3.78 8.29
C GLY A 97 -6.59 -3.84 9.38
N GLY A 98 -6.87 -2.69 9.96
CA GLY A 98 -7.90 -2.57 11.00
C GLY A 98 -7.32 -2.56 12.40
N SER A 99 -7.99 -3.25 13.33
CA SER A 99 -7.55 -3.32 14.73
C SER A 99 -6.08 -3.76 14.83
N GLY A 100 -5.28 -2.96 15.52
CA GLY A 100 -3.85 -3.21 15.71
C GLY A 100 -2.94 -2.72 14.58
N ALA A 101 -3.44 -2.01 13.56
CA ALA A 101 -2.56 -1.32 12.60
C ALA A 101 -1.69 -0.26 13.30
N ASP A 102 -0.43 -0.12 12.88
CA ASP A 102 0.45 0.98 13.29
C ASP A 102 -0.12 2.28 12.74
N ILE A 103 -0.17 3.31 13.58
CA ILE A 103 -0.68 4.63 13.20
C ILE A 103 0.43 5.67 13.33
N GLU A 104 0.63 6.44 12.28
CA GLU A 104 1.54 7.58 12.29
C GLU A 104 0.88 8.84 11.74
N TYR A 105 1.18 9.98 12.35
CA TYR A 105 0.72 11.28 11.85
C TYR A 105 1.67 11.79 10.77
N ILE A 106 1.20 11.82 9.53
CA ILE A 106 1.98 12.28 8.39
C ILE A 106 1.32 13.44 7.64
N LEU A 107 2.06 14.08 6.74
CA LEU A 107 1.57 15.20 5.93
C LEU A 107 0.40 14.74 5.05
N PRO A 108 -0.72 15.48 5.01
CA PRO A 108 -1.88 15.09 4.21
C PRO A 108 -1.59 14.94 2.71
N SER A 109 -0.70 15.76 2.16
CA SER A 109 -0.31 15.68 0.74
C SER A 109 0.42 14.37 0.42
N ASP A 110 1.35 13.96 1.29
CA ASP A 110 2.11 12.71 1.18
C ASP A 110 1.16 11.51 1.28
N ASN A 111 0.37 11.47 2.36
CA ASN A 111 -0.56 10.37 2.63
C ASN A 111 -1.61 10.15 1.53
N ARG A 112 -2.27 11.23 1.11
CA ARG A 112 -3.35 11.14 0.11
C ARG A 112 -2.80 10.85 -1.27
N GLY A 113 -1.61 11.39 -1.59
CA GLY A 113 -0.88 11.06 -2.80
C GLY A 113 -0.55 9.56 -2.85
N ALA A 114 0.11 9.04 -1.80
CA ALA A 114 0.46 7.64 -1.69
C ALA A 114 -0.78 6.74 -1.74
N GLY A 115 -1.82 7.04 -0.97
CA GLY A 115 -3.06 6.27 -0.95
C GLY A 115 -3.78 6.25 -2.30
N SER A 116 -3.75 7.35 -3.05
CA SER A 116 -4.31 7.40 -4.41
C SER A 116 -3.49 6.57 -5.40
N SER A 117 -2.16 6.70 -5.37
CA SER A 117 -1.25 5.97 -6.26
C SER A 117 -1.26 4.46 -5.99
N ILE A 118 -1.26 4.04 -4.72
CA ILE A 118 -1.39 2.63 -4.34
C ILE A 118 -2.72 2.06 -4.84
N ARG A 119 -3.84 2.76 -4.62
CA ARG A 119 -5.16 2.32 -5.09
C ARG A 119 -5.21 2.17 -6.61
N ALA A 120 -4.61 3.11 -7.34
CA ALA A 120 -4.58 3.08 -8.79
C ALA A 120 -3.70 1.94 -9.32
N ALA A 121 -2.51 1.76 -8.75
CA ALA A 121 -1.60 0.66 -9.09
C ALA A 121 -2.26 -0.72 -8.85
N LEU A 122 -3.06 -0.85 -7.80
CA LEU A 122 -3.80 -2.07 -7.47
C LEU A 122 -5.18 -2.17 -8.11
N SER A 123 -5.57 -1.26 -9.02
CA SER A 123 -6.92 -1.22 -9.58
C SER A 123 -7.26 -2.47 -10.41
N GLY A 124 -6.27 -3.06 -11.08
CA GLY A 124 -6.42 -4.30 -11.86
C GLY A 124 -6.35 -5.60 -11.03
N CYS A 125 -6.01 -5.53 -9.74
CA CYS A 125 -5.91 -6.71 -8.88
C CYS A 125 -7.28 -7.11 -8.30
N ASN A 126 -7.46 -8.40 -8.05
CA ASN A 126 -8.68 -8.94 -7.46
C ASN A 126 -8.60 -8.98 -5.93
N ASP A 127 -9.75 -8.99 -5.26
CA ASP A 127 -9.80 -9.32 -3.84
C ASP A 127 -9.26 -10.75 -3.65
N GLY A 128 -8.41 -10.94 -2.63
CA GLY A 128 -7.66 -12.17 -2.39
C GLY A 128 -6.25 -12.19 -2.97
N ASP A 129 -5.90 -11.29 -3.89
CA ASP A 129 -4.53 -11.18 -4.38
C ASP A 129 -3.57 -10.73 -3.26
N THR A 130 -2.42 -11.40 -3.16
CA THR A 130 -1.37 -11.14 -2.18
C THR A 130 -0.29 -10.24 -2.76
N ILE A 131 0.05 -9.18 -2.03
CA ILE A 131 0.92 -8.09 -2.48
C ILE A 131 2.09 -7.98 -1.52
N LYS A 132 3.31 -8.17 -2.00
CA LYS A 132 4.55 -7.81 -1.30
C LYS A 132 4.81 -6.33 -1.47
N ILE A 133 5.14 -5.64 -0.38
CA ILE A 133 5.54 -4.23 -0.43
C ILE A 133 7.06 -4.10 -0.49
N GLU A 134 7.53 -3.31 -1.44
CA GLU A 134 8.94 -2.94 -1.59
C GLU A 134 9.07 -1.43 -1.62
N ILE A 135 9.98 -0.89 -0.82
CA ILE A 135 10.30 0.55 -0.86
C ILE A 135 11.53 0.76 -1.74
N ILE A 136 11.38 1.57 -2.79
CA ILE A 136 12.45 1.92 -3.72
C ILE A 136 12.89 3.38 -3.47
N LYS A 137 14.11 3.72 -3.92
CA LYS A 137 14.61 5.11 -3.81
C LYS A 137 13.85 6.02 -4.76
#